data_AF-A0AAN0KHQ1-F1
#
_entry.id   AF-A0AAN0KHQ1-F1
#
_cell.length_a   1.000
_cell.length_b   1.000
_cell.length_c   1.000
_cell.angle_alpha   90.00
_cell.angle_beta   90.00
_cell.angle_gamma   90.00
#
_symmetry.space_group_name_H-M   'P 1'
#
loop_
_entity.id
_entity.type
_entity.pdbx_description
1 polymer ?
#
loop_
_entity_poly.entity_id
_entity_poly.type
_entity_poly.pdbx_seq_one_letter_code
_entity_poly.pdbx_strand_id
1 'polypeptide(L)'
;MVKASSIGSQFGWLDGILDTLYANGIFVFLATPSGARPAWLSQKYPDVLRVGSNRVQALHGGRHNHCLSSPNYREKVKQINTQLAKRYSHHPAVIGWHISNEYGGECHCDTCRSTFQRWLKARYGTIDALNSAN
;
A
#
# COMPACT_ATOMS: atom_id res chain seq x y z
N MET A 1 -24.58 5.90 11.57
CA MET A 1 -23.97 4.68 11.00
C MET A 1 -23.50 5.02 9.58
N VAL A 2 -22.24 5.45 9.41
CA VAL A 2 -21.68 5.84 8.10
C VAL A 2 -21.35 4.58 7.32
N LYS A 3 -21.93 4.41 6.13
CA LYS A 3 -21.66 3.28 5.23
C LYS A 3 -20.20 3.34 4.75
N ALA A 4 -19.34 2.50 5.34
CA ALA A 4 -17.93 2.32 4.93
C ALA A 4 -17.82 1.44 3.67
N SER A 5 -18.45 1.83 2.57
CA SER A 5 -18.53 1.03 1.33
C SER A 5 -17.67 1.55 0.16
N SER A 6 -17.11 2.76 0.22
CA SER A 6 -16.29 3.32 -0.86
C SER A 6 -15.19 4.23 -0.31
N ILE A 7 -14.05 4.32 -1.01
CA ILE A 7 -13.08 5.39 -0.77
C ILE A 7 -13.82 6.71 -1.01
N GLY A 8 -14.16 7.42 0.07
CA GLY A 8 -14.71 8.76 0.01
C GLY A 8 -13.66 9.67 -0.60
N SER A 9 -13.89 10.16 -1.81
CA SER A 9 -12.90 10.92 -2.58
C SER A 9 -13.06 12.41 -2.30
N GLN A 10 -12.76 12.82 -1.05
CA GLN A 10 -12.73 14.25 -0.68
C GLN A 10 -11.35 14.83 -0.99
N PHE A 11 -11.19 15.29 -2.23
CA PHE A 11 -9.92 15.84 -2.73
C PHE A 11 -9.85 17.37 -2.75
N GLY A 12 -10.96 18.06 -2.46
CA GLY A 12 -11.03 19.54 -2.55
C GLY A 12 -9.95 20.29 -1.78
N TRP A 13 -9.56 19.78 -0.61
CA TRP A 13 -8.48 20.37 0.18
C TRP A 13 -7.11 20.23 -0.50
N LEU A 14 -6.86 19.11 -1.20
CA LEU A 14 -5.62 18.85 -1.89
C LEU A 14 -5.53 19.66 -3.18
N ASP A 15 -6.67 19.88 -3.86
CA ASP A 15 -6.75 20.79 -5.01
C ASP A 15 -6.24 22.19 -4.61
N GLY A 16 -6.83 22.75 -3.54
CA GLY A 16 -6.45 24.09 -3.07
C GLY A 16 -4.98 24.20 -2.67
N ILE A 17 -4.39 23.13 -2.11
CA ILE A 17 -2.95 23.10 -1.79
C ILE A 17 -2.12 23.13 -3.07
N LEU A 18 -2.42 22.29 -4.06
CA LEU A 18 -1.65 22.22 -5.30
C LEU A 18 -1.75 23.51 -6.10
N ASP A 19 -2.94 24.11 -6.18
CA ASP A 19 -3.16 25.41 -6.83
C ASP A 19 -2.37 26.52 -6.13
N THR A 20 -2.44 26.59 -4.80
CA THR A 20 -1.73 27.60 -4.00
C THR A 20 -0.22 27.47 -4.15
N LEU A 21 0.31 26.25 -4.08
CA LEU A 21 1.75 26.01 -4.25
C LEU A 21 2.22 26.42 -5.65
N TYR A 22 1.46 26.06 -6.69
CA TYR A 22 1.81 26.42 -8.06
C TYR A 22 1.75 27.93 -8.31
N ALA A 23 0.72 28.62 -7.80
CA ALA A 23 0.60 30.07 -7.89
C ALA A 23 1.80 30.82 -7.28
N ASN A 24 2.55 30.17 -6.38
CA ASN A 24 3.75 30.70 -5.74
C ASN A 24 5.05 30.09 -6.32
N GLY A 25 5.00 29.42 -7.46
CA GLY A 25 6.18 28.83 -8.11
C GLY A 25 6.77 27.61 -7.38
N ILE A 26 6.00 26.95 -6.52
CA ILE A 26 6.43 25.77 -5.76
C ILE A 26 5.90 24.50 -6.43
N PHE A 27 6.83 23.58 -6.72
CA PHE A 27 6.53 22.28 -7.32
C PHE A 27 6.44 21.16 -6.28
N VAL A 28 5.76 20.07 -6.64
CA VAL A 28 5.33 19.02 -5.72
C VAL A 28 5.70 17.64 -6.23
N PHE A 29 6.34 16.85 -5.37
CA PHE A 29 6.31 15.39 -5.47
C PHE A 29 5.07 14.86 -4.77
N LEU A 30 4.05 14.44 -5.52
CA LEU A 30 2.78 14.01 -4.96
C LEU A 30 2.88 12.57 -4.44
N ALA A 31 2.61 12.38 -3.14
CA ALA A 31 2.73 11.07 -2.52
C ALA A 31 1.49 10.19 -2.75
N THR A 32 1.72 8.87 -2.91
CA THR A 32 0.66 7.87 -2.82
C THR A 32 0.51 7.40 -1.36
N PRO A 33 -0.70 7.38 -0.78
CA PRO A 33 -0.87 7.31 0.68
C PRO A 33 -0.78 5.90 1.27
N SER A 34 -0.03 4.98 0.63
CA SER A 34 0.10 3.59 1.11
C SER A 34 1.05 3.43 2.31
N GLY A 35 1.71 4.51 2.77
CA GLY A 35 2.57 4.44 3.96
C GLY A 35 1.78 4.09 5.25
N ALA A 36 0.54 4.57 5.37
CA ALA A 36 -0.32 4.33 6.53
C ALA A 36 -1.77 4.15 6.10
N ARG A 37 -2.35 2.99 6.45
CA ARG A 37 -3.74 2.66 6.14
C ARG A 37 -4.70 3.28 7.17
N PRO A 38 -5.90 3.71 6.78
CA PRO A 38 -6.89 4.18 7.74
C PRO A 38 -7.41 3.04 8.62
N ALA A 39 -7.87 3.37 9.83
CA ALA A 39 -8.38 2.41 10.81
C ALA A 39 -9.51 1.53 10.26
N TRP A 40 -10.48 2.13 9.57
CA TRP A 40 -11.62 1.41 8.99
C TRP A 40 -11.19 0.30 8.02
N LEU A 41 -10.08 0.50 7.30
CA LEU A 41 -9.59 -0.49 6.34
C LEU A 41 -9.00 -1.69 7.06
N SER A 42 -8.33 -1.46 8.20
CA SER A 42 -7.85 -2.54 9.07
C SER A 42 -9.00 -3.30 9.74
N GLN A 43 -10.03 -2.57 10.20
CA GLN A 43 -11.20 -3.15 10.84
C GLN A 43 -12.02 -4.01 9.88
N LYS A 44 -12.22 -3.53 8.64
CA LYS A 44 -13.03 -4.23 7.64
C LYS A 44 -12.28 -5.36 6.94
N TYR A 45 -10.97 -5.21 6.75
CA TYR A 45 -10.13 -6.18 6.05
C TYR A 45 -8.92 -6.54 6.92
N PRO A 46 -9.05 -7.49 7.87
CA PRO A 46 -7.95 -7.84 8.76
C PRO A 46 -6.73 -8.44 8.06
N ASP A 47 -6.88 -8.95 6.82
CA ASP A 47 -5.78 -9.52 6.02
C ASP A 47 -4.72 -8.48 5.63
N VAL A 48 -5.02 -7.18 5.76
CA VAL A 48 -4.08 -6.08 5.51
C VAL A 48 -3.07 -5.92 6.65
N LEU A 49 -3.36 -6.48 7.83
CA LEU A 49 -2.49 -6.46 9.00
C LEU A 49 -1.40 -7.52 8.83
N ARG A 50 -0.18 -7.20 9.29
CA ARG A 50 0.92 -8.16 9.28
C ARG A 50 0.75 -9.21 10.38
N VAL A 51 1.33 -10.37 10.14
CA VAL A 51 1.65 -11.36 11.17
C VAL A 51 3.16 -11.34 11.35
N GLY A 52 3.64 -11.22 12.58
CA GLY A 52 5.06 -11.21 12.91
C GLY A 52 5.72 -12.59 12.76
N SER A 53 7.06 -12.65 12.83
CA SER A 53 7.83 -13.91 12.75
C SER A 53 7.47 -14.90 13.86
N ASN A 54 7.09 -14.37 15.04
CA ASN A 54 6.53 -15.12 16.16
C ASN A 54 5.05 -15.54 15.97
N ARG A 55 4.51 -15.38 14.76
CA ARG A 55 3.13 -15.70 14.36
C ARG A 55 2.03 -14.91 15.07
N VAL A 56 2.37 -13.81 15.75
CA VAL A 56 1.40 -12.91 16.35
C VAL A 56 0.87 -11.94 15.29
N GLN A 57 -0.46 -11.85 15.19
CA GLN A 57 -1.10 -10.86 14.32
C GLN A 57 -1.03 -9.48 14.96
N ALA A 58 -0.58 -8.49 14.19
CA ALA A 58 -0.58 -7.09 14.62
C ALA A 58 -2.02 -6.55 14.69
N LEU A 59 -2.27 -5.64 15.63
CA LEU A 59 -3.47 -4.81 15.63
C LEU A 59 -3.28 -3.59 14.71
N HIS A 60 -4.34 -2.79 14.54
CA HIS A 60 -4.23 -1.50 13.86
C HIS A 60 -3.32 -0.55 14.67
N GLY A 61 -2.53 0.27 13.95
CA GLY A 61 -1.61 1.25 14.53
C GLY A 61 -0.29 1.30 13.78
N GLY A 62 0.55 2.30 14.10
CA GLY A 62 1.84 2.51 13.45
C GLY A 62 1.75 2.84 11.95
N ARG A 63 2.85 2.62 11.23
CA ARG A 63 2.99 2.86 9.78
C ARG A 63 3.89 1.80 9.13
N HIS A 64 3.90 1.76 7.80
CA HIS A 64 4.74 0.88 6.97
C HIS A 64 4.59 -0.63 7.27
N ASN A 65 3.45 -1.01 7.85
CA ASN A 65 3.22 -2.33 8.42
C ASN A 65 2.00 -3.03 7.77
N HIS A 66 1.79 -2.82 6.47
CA HIS A 66 0.77 -3.52 5.70
C HIS A 66 1.28 -4.87 5.19
N CYS A 67 0.42 -5.86 5.09
CA CYS A 67 0.73 -7.13 4.43
C CYS A 67 0.95 -6.90 2.94
N LEU A 68 2.16 -7.19 2.43
CA LEU A 68 2.54 -6.98 1.02
C LEU A 68 1.78 -7.91 0.07
N SER A 69 1.31 -9.06 0.57
CA SER A 69 0.57 -10.05 -0.21
C SER A 69 -0.96 -9.91 -0.10
N SER A 70 -1.47 -8.97 0.70
CA SER A 70 -2.92 -8.79 0.89
C SER A 70 -3.60 -8.34 -0.40
N PRO A 71 -4.59 -9.10 -0.93
CA PRO A 71 -5.34 -8.67 -2.10
C PRO A 71 -6.18 -7.43 -1.80
N ASN A 72 -6.77 -7.32 -0.61
CA ASN A 72 -7.54 -6.14 -0.21
C ASN A 72 -6.68 -4.90 -0.15
N TYR A 73 -5.46 -5.00 0.40
CA TYR A 73 -4.56 -3.87 0.47
C TYR A 73 -4.11 -3.42 -0.92
N ARG A 74 -3.67 -4.36 -1.77
CA ARG A 74 -3.23 -4.07 -3.14
C ARG A 74 -4.33 -3.44 -3.98
N GLU A 75 -5.56 -3.95 -3.88
CA GLU A 75 -6.70 -3.39 -4.62
C GLU A 75 -7.04 -1.98 -4.13
N LYS A 76 -7.06 -1.74 -2.82
CA LYS A 76 -7.36 -0.41 -2.28
C LYS A 76 -6.28 0.62 -2.60
N VAL A 77 -5.00 0.22 -2.57
CA VAL A 77 -3.87 1.05 -3.02
C VAL A 77 -3.99 1.36 -4.51
N LYS A 78 -4.29 0.36 -5.35
CA LYS A 78 -4.53 0.58 -6.78
C LYS A 78 -5.66 1.59 -7.01
N GLN A 79 -6.77 1.46 -6.28
CA GLN A 79 -7.91 2.37 -6.38
C GLN A 79 -7.51 3.81 -6.04
N ILE A 80 -6.88 4.07 -4.89
CA ILE A 80 -6.49 5.45 -4.51
C ILE A 80 -5.43 6.04 -5.44
N ASN A 81 -4.43 5.25 -5.84
CA ASN A 81 -3.40 5.69 -6.78
C ASN A 81 -4.02 6.06 -8.14
N THR A 82 -4.99 5.29 -8.61
CA THR A 82 -5.72 5.57 -9.86
C THR A 82 -6.50 6.89 -9.75
N GLN A 83 -7.16 7.16 -8.61
CA GLN A 83 -7.89 8.41 -8.41
C GLN A 83 -6.96 9.61 -8.37
N LEU A 84 -5.83 9.52 -7.65
CA LEU A 84 -4.80 10.56 -7.63
C LEU A 84 -4.25 10.84 -9.03
N ALA A 85 -3.89 9.79 -9.77
CA ALA A 85 -3.37 9.94 -11.13
C ALA A 85 -4.41 10.57 -12.07
N LYS A 86 -5.66 10.10 -12.06
CA LYS A 86 -6.74 10.67 -12.88
C LYS A 86 -6.96 12.16 -12.61
N ARG A 87 -6.81 12.60 -11.36
CA ARG A 87 -7.07 13.99 -10.97
C ARG A 87 -5.86 14.90 -11.17
N TYR A 88 -4.65 14.43 -10.88
CA TYR A 88 -3.47 15.29 -10.71
C TYR A 88 -2.31 15.02 -11.65
N SER A 89 -2.37 13.98 -12.50
CA SER A 89 -1.26 13.66 -13.42
C SER A 89 -0.90 14.78 -14.41
N HIS A 90 -1.85 15.67 -14.69
CA HIS A 90 -1.66 16.83 -15.57
C HIS A 90 -1.65 18.16 -14.81
N HIS A 91 -1.67 18.13 -13.47
CA HIS A 91 -1.61 19.36 -12.67
C HIS A 91 -0.19 19.95 -12.75
N PRO A 92 0.00 21.23 -13.10
CA PRO A 92 1.33 21.77 -13.42
C PRO A 92 2.26 21.87 -12.20
N ALA A 93 1.71 21.88 -10.97
CA ALA A 93 2.51 21.74 -9.75
C ALA A 93 3.24 20.39 -9.63
N VAL A 94 2.69 19.30 -10.19
CA VAL A 94 3.15 17.94 -9.91
C VAL A 94 4.29 17.56 -10.84
N ILE A 95 5.49 17.42 -10.29
CA ILE A 95 6.72 17.12 -11.05
C ILE A 95 7.19 15.67 -10.88
N GLY A 96 6.55 14.92 -9.99
CA GLY A 96 6.81 13.50 -9.83
C GLY A 96 5.94 12.86 -8.76
N TRP A 97 6.10 11.54 -8.60
CA TRP A 97 5.34 10.72 -7.68
C TRP A 97 6.22 10.16 -6.58
N HIS A 98 5.84 10.42 -5.33
CA HIS A 98 6.46 9.80 -4.16
C HIS A 98 5.69 8.53 -3.78
N ILE A 99 6.25 7.36 -4.08
CA ILE A 99 5.51 6.11 -3.93
C ILE A 99 5.59 5.60 -2.49
N SER A 100 4.42 5.49 -1.84
CA SER A 100 4.31 5.08 -0.44
C SER A 100 5.13 5.97 0.49
N ASN A 101 5.78 5.37 1.48
CA ASN A 101 6.84 5.94 2.29
C ASN A 101 7.66 4.78 2.91
N GLU A 102 8.99 4.85 2.84
CA GLU A 102 9.94 3.97 3.54
C GLU A 102 9.51 2.49 3.62
N TYR A 103 9.41 1.83 2.46
CA TYR A 103 9.09 0.40 2.42
C TYR A 103 10.04 -0.41 3.32
N GLY A 104 9.47 -1.29 4.13
CA GLY A 104 10.27 -2.11 5.03
C GLY A 104 9.45 -3.12 5.84
N GLY A 105 10.18 -4.01 6.52
CA GLY A 105 9.66 -5.10 7.33
C GLY A 105 9.00 -6.21 6.51
N GLU A 106 8.52 -7.23 7.22
CA GLU A 106 8.07 -8.49 6.65
C GLU A 106 6.75 -8.97 7.25
N CYS A 107 6.13 -9.96 6.61
CA CYS A 107 4.85 -10.52 7.04
C CYS A 107 4.85 -12.04 6.89
N HIS A 108 4.39 -12.72 7.93
CA HIS A 108 4.47 -14.16 8.11
C HIS A 108 3.09 -14.83 8.12
N CYS A 109 2.07 -14.18 7.54
CA CYS A 109 0.72 -14.73 7.44
C CYS A 109 0.65 -15.86 6.38
N ASP A 110 -0.44 -16.62 6.36
CA ASP A 110 -0.61 -17.75 5.43
C ASP A 110 -0.55 -17.34 3.95
N THR A 111 -1.06 -16.15 3.61
CA THR A 111 -0.98 -15.61 2.24
C THR A 111 0.45 -15.30 1.83
N CYS A 112 1.27 -14.77 2.74
CA CYS A 112 2.69 -14.57 2.48
C CYS A 112 3.42 -15.91 2.39
N ARG A 113 3.10 -16.88 3.25
CA ARG A 113 3.68 -18.24 3.21
C ARG A 113 3.42 -18.91 1.86
N SER A 114 2.17 -18.91 1.39
CA SER A 114 1.82 -19.51 0.09
C SER A 114 2.47 -18.76 -1.08
N THR A 115 2.60 -17.44 -0.98
CA THR A 115 3.32 -16.63 -1.97
C THR A 115 4.82 -16.93 -1.98
N PHE A 116 5.42 -17.12 -0.81
CA PHE A 116 6.81 -17.55 -0.69
C PHE A 116 7.03 -18.95 -1.26
N GLN A 117 6.15 -19.92 -0.98
CA GLN A 117 6.20 -21.26 -1.59
C GLN A 117 6.09 -21.21 -3.12
N ARG A 118 5.22 -20.34 -3.67
CA ARG A 118 5.15 -20.11 -5.13
C ARG A 118 6.43 -19.52 -5.69
N TRP A 119 7.02 -18.55 -4.98
CA TRP A 119 8.30 -17.97 -5.36
C TRP A 119 9.42 -19.01 -5.35
N LEU A 120 9.49 -19.86 -4.32
CA LEU A 120 10.44 -20.98 -4.23
C LEU A 120 10.26 -21.95 -5.40
N LYS A 121 9.03 -22.35 -5.71
CA LYS A 121 8.74 -23.22 -6.85
C LYS A 121 9.18 -22.59 -8.17
N ALA A 122 8.94 -21.30 -8.38
CA ALA A 122 9.37 -20.60 -9.58
C ALA A 122 10.89 -20.46 -9.67
N ARG A 123 11.57 -20.29 -8.53
CA ARG A 123 13.02 -20.14 -8.45
C ARG A 123 13.77 -21.46 -8.66
N TYR A 124 13.31 -22.55 -8.06
CA TYR A 124 14.04 -23.81 -8.00
C TYR A 124 13.45 -24.92 -8.89
N GLY A 125 12.18 -24.79 -9.31
CA GLY A 125 11.50 -25.77 -10.16
C GLY A 125 11.07 -27.04 -9.41
N THR A 126 12.02 -27.75 -8.79
CA THR A 126 11.80 -28.99 -8.06
C THR A 126 12.20 -28.86 -6.59
N ILE A 127 11.68 -29.79 -5.76
CA ILE A 127 12.06 -29.85 -4.35
C ILE A 127 13.53 -30.28 -4.18
N ASP A 128 14.04 -31.14 -5.06
CA ASP A 128 15.43 -31.62 -5.01
C ASP A 128 16.44 -30.49 -5.30
N ALA A 129 16.14 -29.65 -6.28
CA ALA A 129 16.95 -28.48 -6.58
C ALA A 129 16.93 -27.47 -5.42
N LEU A 130 15.78 -27.30 -4.76
CA LEU A 130 15.67 -26.48 -3.55
C LEU A 130 16.50 -27.06 -2.39
N ASN A 131 16.40 -28.36 -2.14
CA ASN A 131 17.15 -29.05 -1.08
C ASN A 131 18.67 -28.99 -1.30
N SER A 132 19.10 -28.92 -2.57
CA SER A 132 20.51 -28.86 -2.96
C SER A 132 21.07 -27.44 -3.06
N ALA A 133 20.24 -26.40 -2.86
CA ALA A 133 20.62 -24.99 -3.01
C ALA A 133 21.25 -24.35 -1.76
N ASN A 134 21.77 -25.18 -0.85
CA ASN A 134 22.42 -24.77 0.40
C ASN A 134 23.82 -24.20 0.17
#